data_AF-A0A399YKL4-F1
#
_entry.id   AF-A0A399YKL4-F1
#
_cell.length_a   1.000
_cell.length_b   1.000
_cell.length_c   1.000
_cell.angle_alpha   90.00
_cell.angle_beta   90.00
_cell.angle_gamma   90.00
#
_symmetry.space_group_name_H-M   'P 1'
#
loop_
_entity.id
_entity.type
_entity.pdbx_description
1 polymer ?
#
loop_
_entity_poly.entity_id
_entity_poly.type
_entity_poly.pdbx_seq_one_letter_code
_entity_poly.pdbx_strand_id
1 'polypeptide(L)'
;MLTSVQAGRPHAVLSVLTLMELNVRPYRLGRPGAAAHYEAMLSHFPNSQLVDVTPIVARRAAQLRAIHSLRPADALHVVTALISGATAWVTNDHQLRRISSVIDVIIHDCVYDCVYTYVCVYSHRGDRHDPTLSRASPVGTQAARGAANSGRGRGAQYVRNHPRGRGRISG
;
A
#
# COMPACT_ATOMS: atom_id res chain seq x y z
N MET A 1 -5.13 2.89 -22.88
CA MET A 1 -5.31 2.11 -21.63
C MET A 1 -6.53 2.59 -20.84
N LEU A 2 -6.66 3.89 -20.55
CA LEU A 2 -7.89 4.54 -20.06
C LEU A 2 -9.14 4.15 -20.84
N THR A 3 -9.10 4.31 -22.17
CA THR A 3 -10.24 3.99 -23.03
C THR A 3 -10.62 2.52 -22.90
N SER A 4 -9.67 1.62 -22.63
CA SER A 4 -9.93 0.19 -22.41
C SER A 4 -10.50 -0.09 -21.03
N VAL A 5 -9.99 0.57 -19.97
CA VAL A 5 -10.58 0.48 -18.63
C VAL A 5 -12.00 1.07 -18.63
N GLN A 6 -12.20 2.23 -19.23
CA GLN A 6 -13.49 2.92 -19.36
C GLN A 6 -14.47 2.19 -20.28
N ALA A 7 -14.01 1.56 -21.37
CA ALA A 7 -14.85 0.81 -22.31
C ALA A 7 -15.29 -0.57 -21.78
N GLY A 8 -14.93 -0.91 -20.55
CA GLY A 8 -15.25 -2.20 -19.95
C GLY A 8 -14.20 -3.24 -20.30
N ARG A 9 -13.27 -3.42 -19.34
CA ARG A 9 -12.17 -4.39 -19.24
C ARG A 9 -10.83 -3.86 -19.77
N PRO A 10 -9.84 -3.65 -18.88
CA PRO A 10 -9.72 -4.24 -17.53
C PRO A 10 -10.37 -3.44 -16.38
N HIS A 11 -10.62 -4.09 -15.24
CA HIS A 11 -11.03 -3.42 -13.99
C HIS A 11 -9.77 -2.92 -13.25
N ALA A 12 -9.84 -1.70 -12.72
CA ALA A 12 -8.71 -1.05 -12.06
C ALA A 12 -8.84 -1.11 -10.52
N VAL A 13 -7.71 -1.27 -9.85
CA VAL A 13 -7.58 -1.15 -8.39
C VAL A 13 -6.65 0.00 -8.08
N LEU A 14 -7.09 0.85 -7.17
CA LEU A 14 -6.39 2.02 -6.67
C LEU A 14 -6.24 1.88 -5.16
N SER A 15 -5.10 2.21 -4.59
CA SER A 15 -4.96 2.33 -3.14
C SER A 15 -5.45 3.70 -2.68
N VAL A 16 -6.05 3.80 -1.49
CA VAL A 16 -6.25 5.11 -0.83
C VAL A 16 -4.95 5.88 -0.64
N LEU A 17 -3.80 5.20 -0.68
CA LEU A 17 -2.49 5.85 -0.70
C LEU A 17 -2.33 6.78 -1.91
N THR A 18 -2.95 6.47 -3.05
CA THR A 18 -2.94 7.34 -4.24
C THR A 18 -3.57 8.70 -3.94
N LEU A 19 -4.64 8.76 -3.13
CA LEU A 19 -5.22 10.04 -2.69
C LEU A 19 -4.21 10.86 -1.89
N MET A 20 -3.53 10.21 -0.94
CA MET A 20 -2.49 10.85 -0.14
C MET A 20 -1.38 11.43 -1.04
N GLU A 21 -0.89 10.66 -2.02
CA GLU A 21 0.19 11.10 -2.91
C GLU A 21 -0.22 12.25 -3.82
N LEU A 22 -1.41 12.17 -4.43
CA LEU A 22 -1.91 13.20 -5.34
C LEU A 22 -2.21 14.52 -4.64
N ASN A 23 -2.71 14.47 -3.40
CA ASN A 23 -3.15 15.67 -2.69
C ASN A 23 -2.01 16.48 -2.04
N VAL A 24 -0.82 15.90 -1.87
CA VAL A 24 0.34 16.60 -1.27
C VAL A 24 0.68 17.89 -2.03
N ARG A 25 0.76 17.84 -3.37
CA ARG A 25 1.13 19.03 -4.17
C ARG A 25 0.04 20.11 -4.16
N PRO A 26 -1.25 19.80 -4.39
CA PRO A 26 -2.35 20.76 -4.20
C PRO A 26 -2.33 21.44 -2.84
N TYR A 27 -2.18 20.70 -1.74
CA TYR A 27 -2.15 21.29 -0.40
C TYR A 27 -0.92 22.18 -0.17
N ARG A 28 0.26 21.78 -0.65
CA ARG A 28 1.48 22.62 -0.59
C ARG A 28 1.33 23.94 -1.35
N LEU A 29 0.53 23.96 -2.41
CA LEU A 29 0.27 25.16 -3.22
C LEU A 29 -0.92 25.98 -2.71
N GLY A 30 -1.55 25.60 -1.59
CA GLY A 30 -2.73 26.28 -1.07
C GLY A 30 -3.96 26.14 -1.98
N ARG A 31 -4.08 25.03 -2.71
CA ARG A 31 -5.16 24.77 -3.68
C ARG A 31 -6.06 23.61 -3.23
N PRO A 32 -6.84 23.74 -2.15
CA PRO A 32 -7.70 22.65 -1.65
C PRO A 32 -8.79 22.25 -2.66
N GLY A 33 -9.27 23.15 -3.51
CA GLY A 33 -10.21 22.82 -4.57
C GLY A 33 -9.66 21.82 -5.60
N ALA A 34 -8.34 21.86 -5.87
CA ALA A 34 -7.70 20.88 -6.73
C ALA A 34 -7.57 19.51 -6.05
N ALA A 35 -7.32 19.47 -4.73
CA ALA A 35 -7.31 18.23 -3.96
C ALA A 35 -8.71 17.56 -3.96
N ALA A 36 -9.75 18.35 -3.68
CA ALA A 36 -11.13 17.86 -3.71
C ALA A 36 -11.53 17.32 -5.11
N HIS A 37 -11.04 17.96 -6.17
CA HIS A 37 -11.25 17.47 -7.53
C HIS A 37 -10.57 16.10 -7.76
N TYR A 38 -9.33 15.90 -7.30
CA TYR A 38 -8.65 14.60 -7.40
C TYR A 38 -9.33 13.51 -6.59
N GLU A 39 -9.80 13.82 -5.39
CA GLU A 39 -10.55 12.88 -4.55
C GLU A 39 -11.85 12.45 -5.22
N ALA A 40 -12.61 13.40 -5.77
CA ALA A 40 -13.84 13.12 -6.49
C ALA A 40 -13.57 12.28 -7.75
N MET A 41 -12.53 12.61 -8.51
CA MET A 41 -12.16 11.88 -9.71
C MET A 41 -11.78 10.43 -9.40
N LEU A 42 -10.93 10.18 -8.40
CA LEU A 42 -10.49 8.83 -8.04
C LEU A 42 -11.63 7.98 -7.45
N SER A 43 -12.48 8.59 -6.62
CA SER A 43 -13.59 7.87 -5.97
C SER A 43 -14.70 7.46 -6.95
N HIS A 44 -14.81 8.15 -8.08
CA HIS A 44 -15.84 7.90 -9.10
C HIS A 44 -15.23 7.43 -10.44
N PHE A 45 -13.96 7.02 -10.44
CA PHE A 45 -13.31 6.61 -11.68
C PHE A 45 -13.97 5.33 -12.23
N PRO A 46 -14.46 5.33 -13.49
CA PRO A 46 -15.21 4.21 -14.04
C PRO A 46 -14.42 2.90 -14.03
N ASN A 47 -15.11 1.80 -13.76
CA ASN A 47 -14.53 0.44 -13.73
C ASN A 47 -13.30 0.33 -12.84
N SER A 48 -13.32 1.03 -11.69
CA SER A 48 -12.28 0.94 -10.68
C SER A 48 -12.81 0.79 -9.27
N GLN A 49 -11.93 0.31 -8.40
CA GLN A 49 -12.15 0.21 -6.97
C GLN A 49 -11.02 0.92 -6.23
N LEU A 50 -11.40 1.78 -5.28
CA LEU A 50 -10.49 2.34 -4.30
C LEU A 50 -10.42 1.43 -3.07
N VAL A 51 -9.22 1.07 -2.63
CA VAL A 51 -8.97 0.05 -1.60
C VAL A 51 -8.12 0.60 -0.46
N ASP A 52 -8.58 0.36 0.76
CA ASP A 52 -7.93 0.82 1.98
C ASP A 52 -6.60 0.12 2.27
N VAL A 53 -5.69 0.84 2.91
CA VAL A 53 -4.49 0.25 3.53
C VAL A 53 -4.87 -0.29 4.91
N THR A 54 -5.09 -1.59 5.00
CA THR A 54 -5.42 -2.29 6.25
C THR A 54 -4.16 -2.79 6.99
N PRO A 55 -4.26 -3.23 8.26
CA PRO A 55 -3.13 -3.85 8.96
C PRO A 55 -2.54 -5.08 8.24
N ILE A 56 -3.38 -5.82 7.49
CA ILE A 56 -2.94 -6.96 6.68
C ILE A 56 -2.08 -6.47 5.51
N VAL A 57 -2.53 -5.43 4.81
CA VAL A 57 -1.76 -4.77 3.74
C VAL A 57 -0.41 -4.29 4.29
N ALA A 58 -0.42 -3.56 5.41
CA ALA A 58 0.81 -3.02 6.01
C ALA A 58 1.82 -4.12 6.39
N ARG A 59 1.35 -5.22 7.00
CA ARG A 59 2.20 -6.36 7.36
C ARG A 59 2.82 -7.02 6.14
N ARG A 60 2.02 -7.31 5.11
CA ARG A 60 2.52 -7.94 3.87
C ARG A 60 3.44 -7.00 3.09
N ALA A 61 3.17 -5.70 3.09
CA ALA A 61 4.05 -4.70 2.49
C ALA A 61 5.42 -4.68 3.18
N ALA A 62 5.47 -4.75 4.52
CA ALA A 62 6.73 -4.86 5.25
C ALA A 62 7.52 -6.11 4.85
N GLN A 63 6.86 -7.26 4.71
CA GLN A 63 7.48 -8.51 4.24
C GLN A 63 8.03 -8.38 2.82
N LEU A 64 7.25 -7.83 1.89
CA LEU A 64 7.67 -7.61 0.51
C LEU A 64 8.90 -6.67 0.45
N ARG A 65 8.90 -5.61 1.27
CA ARG A 65 10.04 -4.67 1.37
C ARG A 65 11.31 -5.32 1.90
N ALA A 66 11.19 -6.24 2.85
CA ALA A 66 12.35 -6.94 3.40
C ALA A 66 13.09 -7.75 2.32
N ILE A 67 12.36 -8.26 1.32
CA ILE A 67 12.90 -9.08 0.24
C ILE A 67 13.37 -8.21 -0.94
N HIS A 68 12.58 -7.22 -1.36
CA HIS A 68 12.81 -6.47 -2.61
C HIS A 68 13.29 -5.03 -2.41
N SER A 69 13.56 -4.63 -1.17
CA SER A 69 14.02 -3.28 -0.79
C SER A 69 13.18 -2.14 -1.39
N LEU A 70 11.87 -2.35 -1.48
CA LEU A 70 10.92 -1.36 -2.03
C LEU A 70 10.76 -0.16 -1.09
N ARG A 71 10.44 1.00 -1.66
CA ARG A 71 10.00 2.15 -0.86
C ARG A 71 8.69 1.79 -0.14
N PRO A 72 8.40 2.44 1.01
CA PRO A 72 7.17 2.17 1.75
C PRO A 72 5.91 2.25 0.88
N ALA A 73 5.78 3.30 0.07
CA ALA A 73 4.61 3.53 -0.77
C ALA A 73 4.46 2.46 -1.86
N ASP A 74 5.52 2.20 -2.62
CA ASP A 74 5.53 1.17 -3.67
C ASP A 74 5.07 -0.19 -3.15
N ALA A 75 5.57 -0.60 -1.98
CA ALA A 75 5.19 -1.88 -1.40
C ALA A 75 3.73 -1.92 -0.93
N LEU A 76 3.20 -0.82 -0.43
CA LEU A 76 1.79 -0.72 -0.07
C LEU A 76 0.91 -0.81 -1.32
N HIS A 77 1.26 -0.09 -2.40
CA HIS A 77 0.54 -0.18 -3.67
C HIS A 77 0.53 -1.60 -4.24
N VAL A 78 1.69 -2.24 -4.33
CA VAL A 78 1.82 -3.61 -4.84
C VAL A 78 1.03 -4.60 -4.00
N VAL A 79 1.11 -4.52 -2.67
CA VAL A 79 0.40 -5.46 -1.80
C VAL A 79 -1.11 -5.22 -1.82
N THR A 80 -1.56 -3.97 -1.87
CA THR A 80 -2.97 -3.65 -2.10
C THR A 80 -3.45 -4.30 -3.40
N ALA A 81 -2.69 -4.16 -4.48
CA ALA A 81 -2.99 -4.78 -5.78
C ALA A 81 -3.14 -6.30 -5.69
N LEU A 82 -2.14 -6.98 -5.12
CA LEU A 82 -2.11 -8.43 -5.00
C LEU A 82 -3.28 -8.96 -4.15
N ILE A 83 -3.61 -8.30 -3.05
CA ILE A 83 -4.73 -8.70 -2.18
C ILE A 83 -6.08 -8.51 -2.91
N SER A 84 -6.18 -7.48 -3.75
CA SER A 84 -7.37 -7.22 -4.58
C SER A 84 -7.43 -8.08 -5.84
N GLY A 85 -6.52 -9.03 -6.03
CA GLY A 85 -6.52 -9.95 -7.18
C GLY A 85 -6.03 -9.33 -8.48
N ALA A 86 -5.33 -8.19 -8.43
CA ALA A 86 -4.72 -7.61 -9.62
C ALA A 86 -3.64 -8.53 -10.19
N THR A 87 -3.61 -8.66 -11.52
CA THR A 87 -2.63 -9.49 -12.22
C THR A 87 -1.47 -8.67 -12.77
N ALA A 88 -1.67 -7.37 -12.96
CA ALA A 88 -0.64 -6.45 -13.40
C ALA A 88 -0.68 -5.13 -12.63
N TRP A 89 0.50 -4.53 -12.48
CA TRP A 89 0.71 -3.20 -11.91
C TRP A 89 1.21 -2.25 -12.98
N VAL A 90 0.52 -1.13 -13.14
CA VAL A 90 0.89 -0.04 -14.03
C VAL A 90 1.62 1.02 -13.22
N THR A 91 2.85 1.33 -13.63
CA THR A 91 3.67 2.35 -12.98
C THR A 91 4.53 3.08 -14.00
N ASN A 92 4.97 4.29 -13.67
CA ASN A 92 5.95 5.03 -14.47
C ASN A 92 7.39 4.78 -13.99
N ASP A 93 7.60 4.12 -12.85
CA ASP A 93 8.93 3.86 -12.33
C ASP A 93 9.51 2.59 -12.95
N HIS A 94 10.43 2.79 -13.88
CA HIS A 94 11.13 1.71 -14.58
C HIS A 94 11.93 0.80 -13.64
N GLN A 95 12.34 1.26 -12.45
CA GLN A 95 13.07 0.44 -11.49
C GLN A 95 12.20 -0.68 -10.91
N LEU A 96 10.88 -0.52 -10.93
CA LEU A 96 9.94 -1.47 -10.37
C LEU A 96 9.77 -2.72 -11.25
N ARG A 97 10.31 -2.75 -12.47
CA ARG A 97 10.47 -3.99 -13.27
C ARG A 97 11.22 -5.09 -12.51
N ARG A 98 12.03 -4.75 -11.51
CA ARG A 98 12.75 -5.73 -10.69
C ARG A 98 11.84 -6.64 -9.86
N ILE A 99 10.56 -6.29 -9.69
CA ILE A 99 9.58 -7.13 -8.99
C ILE A 99 8.63 -7.88 -9.92
N SER A 100 8.96 -7.99 -11.21
CA SER A 100 8.17 -8.75 -12.18
C SER A 100 8.00 -10.24 -11.84
N SER A 101 8.78 -10.78 -10.89
CA SER A 101 8.57 -12.13 -10.35
C SER A 101 7.38 -12.22 -9.38
N VAL A 102 6.82 -11.08 -8.94
CA VAL A 102 5.74 -10.97 -7.96
C VAL A 102 4.42 -10.58 -8.63
N ILE A 103 4.47 -9.63 -9.58
CA ILE A 103 3.31 -9.12 -10.32
C ILE A 103 3.78 -8.66 -11.70
N ASP A 104 2.96 -8.80 -12.74
CA ASP A 104 3.32 -8.27 -14.06
C ASP A 104 3.45 -6.75 -14.00
N VAL A 105 4.62 -6.21 -14.33
CA VAL A 105 4.87 -4.76 -14.30
C VAL A 105 4.75 -4.18 -15.70
N ILE A 106 3.75 -3.34 -15.89
CA ILE A 106 3.52 -2.57 -17.12
C ILE A 106 4.05 -1.17 -16.89
N ILE A 107 5.09 -0.79 -17.63
CA ILE A 107 5.57 0.59 -17.56
C ILE A 107 4.72 1.48 -18.47
N HIS A 108 4.25 2.58 -17.91
CA HIS A 108 3.49 3.59 -18.61
C HIS A 108 4.21 4.93 -18.56
N ASP A 109 4.75 5.33 -19.71
CA ASP A 109 5.42 6.62 -19.89
C ASP A 109 4.35 7.72 -20.09
N CYS A 110 3.70 8.13 -19.00
CA CYS A 110 2.73 9.22 -19.01
C CYS A 110 3.30 10.46 -18.33
N VAL A 111 3.43 11.55 -19.09
CA VAL A 111 4.02 12.83 -18.66
C VAL A 111 2.94 13.82 -18.17
N TYR A 112 1.67 13.60 -18.49
CA TYR A 112 0.61 14.61 -18.30
C TYR A 112 -0.55 14.22 -17.37
N ASP A 113 -0.66 12.96 -16.93
CA ASP A 113 -1.72 12.54 -15.98
C ASP A 113 -1.15 11.76 -14.80
N CYS A 114 -1.00 12.43 -13.65
CA CYS A 114 -0.47 11.86 -12.41
C CYS A 114 -1.30 10.70 -11.84
N VAL A 115 -2.54 10.54 -12.30
CA VAL A 115 -3.50 9.56 -11.80
C VAL A 115 -3.04 8.12 -12.05
N TYR A 116 -2.15 7.89 -13.03
CA TYR A 116 -1.77 6.55 -13.50
C TYR A 116 -0.56 5.92 -12.81
N THR A 117 0.09 6.65 -11.91
CA THR A 117 1.38 6.24 -11.33
C THR A 117 1.30 4.89 -10.60
N TYR A 118 0.12 4.51 -10.11
CA TYR A 118 -0.09 3.30 -9.31
C TYR A 118 -1.41 2.57 -9.59
N VAL A 119 -1.87 2.57 -10.84
CA VAL A 119 -3.08 1.84 -11.21
C VAL A 119 -2.75 0.37 -11.37
N CYS A 120 -3.53 -0.50 -10.74
CA CYS A 120 -3.38 -1.94 -10.92
C CYS A 120 -4.55 -2.47 -11.74
N VAL A 121 -4.31 -3.46 -12.59
CA VAL A 121 -5.33 -3.96 -13.51
C VAL A 121 -5.39 -5.48 -13.49
N TYR A 122 -6.60 -6.00 -13.71
CA TYR A 122 -6.78 -7.40 -14.08
C TYR A 122 -7.84 -7.53 -15.16
N SER A 123 -7.62 -8.52 -16.03
CA SER A 123 -8.59 -8.91 -17.05
C SER A 123 -9.41 -10.07 -16.51
N HIS A 124 -10.73 -9.89 -16.43
CA HIS A 124 -11.66 -10.98 -16.20
C HIS A 124 -11.67 -11.87 -17.46
N ARG A 125 -10.68 -12.75 -17.63
CA ARG A 125 -10.91 -13.98 -18.40
C ARG A 125 -11.87 -14.79 -17.54
N GLY A 126 -13.02 -15.16 -18.12
CA GLY A 126 -14.15 -15.76 -17.40
C GLY A 126 -13.77 -16.85 -16.39
N ASP A 127 -14.46 -16.82 -15.25
CA ASP A 127 -14.55 -17.84 -14.20
C ASP A 127 -13.33 -18.75 -13.94
N ARG A 128 -12.71 -18.54 -12.77
CA ARG A 128 -12.67 -19.55 -11.71
C ARG A 128 -12.17 -18.89 -10.42
N HIS A 129 -13.07 -18.75 -9.45
CA HIS A 129 -12.68 -18.64 -8.05
C HIS A 129 -11.93 -19.93 -7.72
N ASP A 130 -10.61 -19.87 -7.56
CA ASP A 130 -9.82 -20.99 -7.03
C ASP A 130 -9.77 -20.85 -5.51
N PRO A 131 -10.54 -21.67 -4.75
CA PRO A 131 -10.55 -21.60 -3.29
C PRO A 131 -9.23 -22.10 -2.66
N THR A 132 -8.25 -22.60 -3.43
CA THR A 132 -7.01 -23.15 -2.88
C THR A 132 -6.01 -22.10 -2.39
N LEU A 133 -6.13 -20.83 -2.80
CA LEU A 133 -5.36 -19.72 -2.21
C LEU A 133 -5.85 -19.27 -0.82
N SER A 134 -6.97 -19.83 -0.32
CA SER A 134 -7.43 -19.67 1.07
C SER A 134 -6.68 -20.60 2.05
N ARG A 135 -5.86 -21.54 1.55
CA ARG A 135 -4.99 -22.39 2.38
C ARG A 135 -3.54 -21.93 2.29
N ALA A 136 -3.25 -20.81 2.93
CA ALA A 136 -1.91 -20.66 3.51
C ALA A 136 -1.72 -21.82 4.50
N SER A 137 -0.84 -22.76 4.14
CA SER A 137 -0.41 -23.85 5.03
C SER A 137 0.07 -23.27 6.36
N PRO A 138 -0.19 -23.95 7.50
CA PRO A 138 0.37 -23.53 8.77
C PRO A 138 1.89 -23.66 8.68
N VAL A 139 2.59 -22.53 8.77
CA VAL A 139 4.04 -22.54 9.01
C VAL A 139 4.25 -23.33 10.30
N GLY A 140 4.98 -24.43 10.14
CA GLY A 140 5.10 -25.49 11.13
C GLY A 140 5.60 -25.00 12.48
N THR A 141 4.97 -25.58 13.50
CA THR A 141 5.42 -25.65 14.88
C THR A 141 6.87 -26.13 14.94
N GLN A 142 7.82 -25.24 15.22
CA GLN A 142 9.07 -25.61 15.88
C GLN A 142 8.92 -25.28 17.37
N ALA A 143 8.41 -26.27 18.10
CA ALA A 143 8.50 -26.30 19.55
C ALA A 143 9.96 -26.62 19.92
N ALA A 144 10.71 -25.59 20.30
CA ALA A 144 11.95 -25.75 21.03
C ALA A 144 11.62 -26.26 22.45
N ARG A 145 12.19 -27.42 22.78
CA ARG A 145 12.17 -28.00 24.13
C ARG A 145 13.05 -27.18 25.08
N GLY A 146 12.49 -26.85 26.24
CA GLY A 146 13.17 -26.92 27.54
C GLY A 146 14.06 -25.77 27.98
N ALA A 147 13.57 -24.97 28.93
CA ALA A 147 14.27 -24.68 30.19
C ALA A 147 13.33 -23.90 31.13
N ALA A 148 13.12 -24.46 32.32
CA ALA A 148 12.47 -23.79 33.43
C ALA A 148 13.29 -22.57 33.90
N ASN A 149 12.62 -21.47 34.26
CA ASN A 149 12.87 -20.86 35.56
C ASN A 149 11.73 -19.94 36.01
N SER A 150 11.25 -20.24 37.21
CA SER A 150 10.42 -19.41 38.07
C SER A 150 11.12 -18.10 38.47
N GLY A 151 10.41 -16.97 38.47
CA GLY A 151 10.96 -15.73 39.04
C GLY A 151 10.08 -14.48 38.88
N ARG A 152 9.35 -14.16 39.97
CA ARG A 152 8.90 -12.82 40.41
C ARG A 152 9.29 -11.59 39.57
N GLY A 153 8.31 -10.71 39.34
CA GLY A 153 8.45 -9.32 39.80
C GLY A 153 8.19 -8.18 38.79
N ARG A 154 7.14 -7.41 39.09
CA ARG A 154 7.02 -5.94 39.04
C ARG A 154 7.11 -5.21 37.68
N GLY A 155 5.93 -4.72 37.27
CA GLY A 155 5.57 -3.34 36.90
C GLY A 155 6.61 -2.42 36.24
N ALA A 156 6.22 -1.85 35.10
CA ALA A 156 6.73 -0.56 34.64
C ALA A 156 5.55 0.27 34.09
N GLN A 157 5.21 1.32 34.83
CA GLN A 157 4.23 2.35 34.46
C GLN A 157 4.79 3.22 33.32
N TYR A 158 3.90 3.58 32.41
CA TYR A 158 4.14 4.46 31.28
C TYR A 158 4.18 5.93 31.76
N VAL A 159 5.38 6.54 31.81
CA VAL A 159 5.54 7.96 32.18
C VAL A 159 5.41 8.83 30.93
N ARG A 160 4.39 9.69 30.91
CA ARG A 160 4.24 10.78 29.93
C ARG A 160 5.20 11.92 30.28
N ASN A 161 6.04 12.33 29.34
CA ASN A 161 6.76 13.61 29.44
C ASN A 161 5.98 14.72 28.73
N HIS A 162 5.65 15.77 29.49
CA HIS A 162 5.26 17.08 28.97
C HIS A 162 6.16 18.16 29.59
N PRO A 163 6.56 19.19 28.83
CA PRO A 163 7.61 20.12 29.24
C PRO A 163 7.04 21.33 30.00
N ARG A 164 7.63 21.65 31.14
CA ARG A 164 7.60 22.96 31.83
C ARG A 164 8.94 23.05 32.58
N GLY A 165 9.70 24.12 32.65
CA GLY A 165 9.58 25.50 32.23
C GLY A 165 10.84 26.24 32.72
N ARG A 166 10.94 27.51 32.33
CA ARG A 166 11.94 28.55 32.65
C ARG A 166 12.73 28.40 33.96
N GLY A 167 14.02 28.77 33.88
CA GLY A 167 14.84 29.18 35.03
C GLY A 167 16.18 29.79 34.60
N ARG A 168 16.24 31.13 34.53
CA ARG A 168 17.47 31.95 34.64
C ARG A 168 18.23 31.54 35.90
N ILE A 169 19.56 31.41 35.88
CA ILE A 169 20.50 32.16 36.76
C ILE A 169 21.92 32.13 36.17
N SER A 170 22.65 33.20 36.47
CA SER A 170 23.95 33.68 36.03
C SER A 170 25.16 32.84 36.51
N GLY A 171 26.26 32.98 35.80
CA GLY A 171 27.62 32.62 36.18
C GLY A 171 28.59 33.24 35.20
#